data_AF-A0A7C2F4V8-F1
#
_entry.id   AF-A0A7C2F4V8-F1
#
_cell.length_a   1.000
_cell.length_b   1.000
_cell.length_c   1.000
_cell.angle_alpha   90.00
_cell.angle_beta   90.00
_cell.angle_gamma   90.00
#
_symmetry.space_group_name_H-M   'P 1'
#
loop_
_entity.id
_entity.type
_entity.pdbx_description
1 polymer ?
#
loop_
_entity_poly.entity_id
_entity_poly.type
_entity_poly.pdbx_seq_one_letter_code
_entity_poly.pdbx_strand_id
1 'polypeptide(L)'
;MTKQDSLDAYFAKRDFRRTGEPQGGEQAPSGQPIFVIQKHDASSLHYDFRLEVDGVLKSWAVPKGPSTNPSEKRLAVPTEDHPLEYADFEGVIAEGEYGAGTVLVWDAGPYRNLRAEKEDDGAASMEESLKQGKVEVWLEGEKLRGGYALVRTGKGDDARWLLIKMRDDEADARRNPTSTEPKSVLSGRTLEEIAEQEREET
;
A
#
# COMPACT_ATOMS: atom_id res chain seq x y z
N MET A 1 0.75 -20.79 7.42
CA MET A 1 1.25 -19.57 8.08
C MET A 1 0.08 -18.95 8.78
N THR A 2 0.18 -18.74 10.09
CA THR A 2 -0.84 -17.99 10.85
C THR A 2 -0.68 -16.48 10.59
N LYS A 3 -1.72 -15.68 10.85
CA LYS A 3 -1.64 -14.20 10.80
C LYS A 3 -0.48 -13.67 11.65
N GLN A 4 -0.21 -14.33 12.78
CA GLN A 4 0.90 -13.98 13.66
C GLN A 4 2.25 -14.22 12.95
N ASP A 5 2.44 -15.39 12.33
CA ASP A 5 3.69 -15.73 11.61
C ASP A 5 4.00 -14.72 10.48
N SER A 6 2.97 -14.16 9.83
CA SER A 6 3.17 -13.14 8.78
C SER A 6 3.64 -11.78 9.31
N LEU A 7 3.32 -11.43 10.56
CA LEU A 7 3.65 -10.14 11.16
C LEU A 7 4.94 -10.14 11.98
N ASP A 8 5.61 -11.29 12.14
CA ASP A 8 6.85 -11.40 12.92
C ASP A 8 7.93 -10.41 12.47
N ALA A 9 8.09 -10.23 11.15
CA ALA A 9 9.07 -9.29 10.61
C ALA A 9 8.70 -7.82 10.89
N TYR A 10 7.40 -7.50 10.94
CA TYR A 10 6.90 -6.18 11.33
C TYR A 10 7.23 -5.92 12.80
N PHE A 11 6.85 -6.84 13.70
CA PHE A 11 7.09 -6.71 15.13
C PHE A 11 8.57 -6.66 15.48
N ALA A 12 9.42 -7.45 14.80
CA ALA A 12 10.86 -7.46 15.04
C ALA A 12 11.55 -6.13 14.68
N LYS A 13 10.92 -5.30 13.84
CA LYS A 13 11.50 -4.04 13.36
C LYS A 13 11.01 -2.80 14.10
N ARG A 14 10.09 -2.91 15.06
CA ARG A 14 9.46 -1.76 15.75
C ARG A 14 9.71 -1.77 17.24
N ASP A 15 10.02 -0.60 17.79
CA ASP A 15 9.92 -0.35 19.23
C ASP A 15 8.66 0.48 19.52
N PHE A 16 7.57 -0.18 19.93
CA PHE A 16 6.27 0.46 20.22
C PHE A 16 6.28 1.41 21.42
N ARG A 17 7.40 1.57 22.12
CA ARG A 17 7.59 2.63 23.12
C ARG A 17 8.05 3.94 22.48
N ARG A 18 8.48 3.89 21.22
CA ARG A 18 9.08 4.99 20.45
C ARG A 18 8.29 5.34 19.19
N THR A 19 7.54 4.39 18.64
CA THR A 19 6.69 4.60 17.46
C THR A 19 5.21 4.70 17.85
N GLY A 20 4.47 5.57 17.15
CA GLY A 20 3.00 5.63 17.21
C GLY A 20 2.31 4.57 16.34
N GLU A 21 3.09 3.73 15.65
CA GLU A 21 2.57 2.66 14.81
C GLU A 21 1.79 1.60 15.62
N PRO A 22 0.73 1.00 15.05
CA PRO A 22 -0.14 0.07 15.76
C PRO A 22 0.56 -1.24 16.12
N GLN A 23 0.23 -1.76 17.31
CA GLN A 23 0.70 -3.06 17.81
C GLN A 23 -0.05 -4.26 17.21
N GLY A 24 -1.11 -4.01 16.43
CA GLY A 24 -1.90 -5.03 15.76
C GLY A 24 -2.87 -5.75 16.71
N GLY A 25 -4.16 -5.52 16.51
CA GLY A 25 -5.25 -6.23 17.19
C GLY A 25 -5.92 -7.33 16.37
N GLU A 26 -6.75 -8.12 17.07
CA GLU A 26 -7.73 -9.00 16.45
C GLU A 26 -8.86 -8.16 15.83
N GLN A 27 -8.64 -7.67 14.61
CA GLN A 27 -9.72 -7.15 13.79
C GLN A 27 -10.46 -8.33 13.15
N ALA A 28 -11.78 -8.40 13.39
CA ALA A 28 -12.66 -9.32 12.68
C ALA A 28 -12.66 -8.93 11.19
N PRO A 29 -12.64 -9.90 10.25
CA PRO A 29 -12.75 -9.60 8.84
C PRO A 29 -14.08 -8.87 8.58
N SER A 30 -13.99 -7.61 8.19
CA SER A 30 -15.16 -6.76 7.96
C SER A 30 -15.29 -6.44 6.47
N GLY A 31 -16.29 -7.00 5.80
CA GLY A 31 -16.72 -6.54 4.48
C GLY A 31 -15.79 -6.94 3.32
N GLN A 32 -15.66 -6.02 2.36
CA GLN A 32 -14.83 -6.18 1.16
C GLN A 32 -13.35 -5.90 1.52
N PRO A 33 -12.39 -6.60 0.89
CA PRO A 33 -10.98 -6.39 1.19
C PRO A 33 -10.54 -4.97 0.81
N ILE A 34 -9.70 -4.37 1.65
CA ILE A 34 -9.27 -2.97 1.48
C ILE A 34 -7.91 -2.84 0.82
N PHE A 35 -7.70 -1.70 0.17
CA PHE A 35 -6.38 -1.22 -0.20
C PHE A 35 -6.10 0.12 0.49
N VAL A 36 -4.82 0.38 0.69
CA VAL A 36 -4.36 1.68 1.18
C VAL A 36 -3.09 2.06 0.44
N ILE A 37 -2.94 3.36 0.17
CA ILE A 37 -1.72 3.95 -0.35
C ILE A 37 -1.30 5.03 0.63
N GLN A 38 -0.20 4.81 1.33
CA GLN A 38 0.38 5.82 2.22
C GLN A 38 1.47 6.58 1.48
N LYS A 39 1.50 7.90 1.61
CA LYS A 39 2.62 8.73 1.16
C LYS A 39 3.57 8.90 2.34
N HIS A 40 4.83 8.58 2.13
CA HIS A 40 5.82 8.46 3.19
C HIS A 40 7.05 9.29 2.85
N ASP A 41 7.29 10.34 3.63
CA ASP A 41 8.49 11.17 3.58
C ASP A 41 9.53 10.67 4.58
N ALA A 42 10.24 9.62 4.18
CA ALA A 42 11.34 9.02 4.92
C ALA A 42 12.69 9.58 4.42
N SER A 43 13.73 8.75 4.37
CA SER A 43 15.00 9.10 3.72
C SER A 43 14.83 9.52 2.25
N SER A 44 13.79 9.00 1.60
CA SER A 44 13.32 9.45 0.30
C SER A 44 11.80 9.36 0.26
N LEU A 45 11.16 10.32 -0.39
CA LEU A 45 9.72 10.30 -0.63
C LEU A 45 9.35 9.07 -1.46
N HIS A 46 8.40 8.29 -0.96
CA HIS A 46 7.82 7.14 -1.66
C HIS A 46 6.35 6.96 -1.26
N TYR A 47 5.71 5.97 -1.88
CA TYR A 47 4.35 5.59 -1.57
C TYR A 47 4.29 4.10 -1.22
N ASP A 48 3.76 3.76 -0.06
CA ASP A 48 3.53 2.38 0.34
C ASP A 48 2.15 1.95 -0.16
N PHE A 49 2.14 1.05 -1.16
CA PHE A 49 0.94 0.45 -1.71
C PHE A 49 0.65 -0.86 -0.99
N ARG A 50 -0.55 -1.01 -0.43
CA ARG A 50 -0.90 -2.18 0.37
C ARG A 50 -2.27 -2.74 0.00
N LEU A 51 -2.36 -4.07 0.03
CA LEU A 51 -3.59 -4.83 -0.20
C LEU A 51 -3.84 -5.75 0.99
N GLU A 52 -5.05 -5.72 1.55
CA GLU A 52 -5.50 -6.71 2.51
C GLU A 52 -5.58 -8.09 1.84
N VAL A 53 -4.82 -9.06 2.35
CA VAL A 53 -4.88 -10.47 1.95
C VAL A 53 -4.68 -11.33 3.20
N ASP A 54 -5.61 -12.25 3.46
CA ASP A 54 -5.57 -13.19 4.60
C ASP A 54 -5.35 -12.52 5.97
N GLY A 55 -5.97 -11.34 6.16
CA GLY A 55 -5.96 -10.63 7.44
C GLY A 55 -4.70 -9.80 7.73
N VAL A 56 -3.85 -9.58 6.74
CA VAL A 56 -2.69 -8.66 6.80
C VAL A 56 -2.63 -7.78 5.55
N LEU A 57 -1.89 -6.67 5.64
CA LEU A 57 -1.61 -5.78 4.53
C LEU A 57 -0.31 -6.21 3.81
N LYS A 58 -0.46 -6.91 2.68
CA LYS A 58 0.65 -7.18 1.76
C LYS A 58 1.12 -5.87 1.15
N SER A 59 2.40 -5.56 1.29
CA SER A 59 2.90 -4.19 1.12
C SER A 59 4.06 -4.09 0.12
N TRP A 60 4.08 -2.98 -0.63
CA TRP A 60 5.17 -2.61 -1.52
C TRP A 60 5.47 -1.11 -1.45
N ALA A 61 6.74 -0.75 -1.32
CA ALA A 61 7.21 0.61 -1.52
C ALA A 61 7.29 0.94 -3.02
N VAL A 62 6.66 2.04 -3.43
CA VAL A 62 6.59 2.54 -4.81
C VAL A 62 7.25 3.91 -4.87
N PRO A 63 8.55 4.01 -5.20
CA PRO A 63 9.31 5.27 -5.04
C PRO A 63 8.74 6.48 -5.79
N LYS A 64 8.20 6.27 -6.99
CA LYS A 64 7.60 7.35 -7.78
C LYS A 64 6.09 7.50 -7.55
N GLY A 65 5.50 6.64 -6.71
CA GLY A 65 4.06 6.49 -6.56
C GLY A 65 3.36 5.81 -7.75
N PRO A 66 2.07 5.52 -7.60
CA PRO A 66 1.23 4.96 -8.65
C PRO A 66 1.07 5.94 -9.83
N SER A 67 0.77 5.39 -11.01
CA SER A 67 0.45 6.17 -12.21
C SER A 67 -0.95 5.86 -12.67
N THR A 68 -1.62 6.82 -13.32
CA THR A 68 -2.86 6.60 -14.09
C THR A 68 -2.58 6.34 -15.57
N ASN A 69 -1.30 6.37 -16.00
CA ASN A 69 -0.90 6.08 -17.36
C ASN A 69 -0.59 4.58 -17.55
N PRO A 70 -1.33 3.85 -18.40
CA PRO A 70 -1.13 2.41 -18.60
C PRO A 70 0.18 2.05 -19.34
N SER A 71 0.89 3.05 -19.88
CA SER A 71 2.20 2.86 -20.50
C SER A 71 3.36 2.97 -19.50
N GLU A 72 3.11 3.46 -18.29
CA GLU A 72 4.13 3.60 -17.26
C GLU A 72 4.21 2.36 -16.38
N LYS A 73 5.45 1.90 -16.15
CA LYS A 73 5.75 0.79 -15.23
C LYS A 73 6.40 1.37 -13.98
N ARG A 74 5.71 1.32 -12.84
CA ARG A 74 6.25 1.81 -11.57
C ARG A 74 6.91 0.66 -10.81
N LEU A 75 8.16 0.84 -10.39
CA LEU A 75 8.83 -0.13 -9.53
C LEU A 75 8.05 -0.24 -8.21
N ALA A 76 7.76 -1.46 -7.78
CA ALA A 76 7.17 -1.80 -6.50
C ALA A 76 8.11 -2.77 -5.79
N VAL A 77 8.64 -2.37 -4.63
CA VAL A 77 9.60 -3.15 -3.86
C VAL A 77 8.84 -3.78 -2.69
N PRO A 78 8.75 -5.11 -2.58
CA PRO A 78 8.09 -5.76 -1.44
C PRO A 78 8.69 -5.30 -0.11
N THR A 79 7.82 -5.02 0.86
CA THR A 79 8.18 -4.73 2.25
C THR A 79 7.53 -5.75 3.16
N GLU A 80 7.67 -5.60 4.48
CA GLU A 80 7.00 -6.47 5.45
C GLU A 80 5.48 -6.38 5.32
N ASP A 81 4.79 -7.44 5.72
CA ASP A 81 3.36 -7.39 5.94
C ASP A 81 3.06 -6.44 7.10
N HIS A 82 1.97 -5.69 7.02
CA HIS A 82 1.56 -4.76 8.08
C HIS A 82 0.23 -5.22 8.70
N PRO A 83 -0.05 -4.92 9.98
CA PRO A 83 -1.36 -5.18 10.57
C PRO A 83 -2.43 -4.33 9.87
N LEU A 84 -3.68 -4.80 9.87
CA LEU A 84 -4.79 -4.07 9.22
C LEU A 84 -5.01 -2.67 9.80
N GLU A 85 -4.81 -2.50 11.12
CA GLU A 85 -4.84 -1.19 11.81
C GLU A 85 -3.87 -0.17 11.21
N TYR A 86 -2.82 -0.62 10.53
CA TYR A 86 -1.86 0.26 9.87
C TYR A 86 -2.47 1.02 8.68
N ALA A 87 -3.62 0.57 8.16
CA ALA A 87 -4.30 1.23 7.06
C ALA A 87 -4.72 2.66 7.39
N ASP A 88 -5.02 2.95 8.66
CA ASP A 88 -5.49 4.26 9.12
C ASP A 88 -4.36 5.10 9.76
N PHE A 89 -3.12 4.60 9.77
CA PHE A 89 -2.00 5.29 10.41
C PHE A 89 -1.57 6.54 9.62
N GLU A 90 -1.62 7.68 10.31
CA GLU A 90 -1.01 8.96 9.92
C GLU A 90 -0.23 9.52 11.10
N GLY A 91 0.98 10.02 10.87
CA GLY A 91 1.82 10.57 11.94
C GLY A 91 3.29 10.62 11.58
N VAL A 92 4.12 10.84 12.59
CA VAL A 92 5.59 10.87 12.47
C VAL A 92 6.18 9.63 13.12
N ILE A 93 6.98 8.88 12.35
CA ILE A 93 7.81 7.80 12.85
C ILE A 93 9.14 8.39 13.29
N ALA A 94 9.48 8.19 14.56
CA ALA A 94 10.63 8.84 15.20
C ALA A 94 11.98 8.53 14.51
N GLU A 95 12.91 9.50 14.55
CA GLU A 95 14.25 9.31 14.03
C GLU A 95 14.96 8.11 14.68
N GLY A 96 15.63 7.31 13.84
CA GLY A 96 16.33 6.09 14.26
C GLY A 96 15.43 4.85 14.33
N GLU A 97 14.11 4.99 14.19
CA GLU A 97 13.21 3.85 13.98
C GLU A 97 13.19 3.43 12.51
N TYR A 98 12.82 2.18 12.25
CA TYR A 98 12.67 1.69 10.89
C TYR A 98 11.47 2.38 10.22
N GLY A 99 11.71 3.05 9.10
CA GLY A 99 10.69 3.87 8.44
C GLY A 99 10.56 5.27 9.06
N ALA A 100 11.58 5.79 9.74
CA ALA A 100 11.58 7.16 10.24
C ALA A 100 11.19 8.16 9.13
N GLY A 101 10.24 9.05 9.44
CA GLY A 101 9.63 9.92 8.46
C GLY A 101 8.17 10.26 8.78
N THR A 102 7.58 11.12 7.95
CA THR A 102 6.16 11.46 8.09
C THR A 102 5.32 10.60 7.15
N VAL A 103 4.23 10.04 7.66
CA VAL A 103 3.31 9.17 6.94
C VAL A 103 1.93 9.81 6.90
N LEU A 104 1.29 9.79 5.74
CA LEU A 104 -0.13 10.10 5.59
C LEU A 104 -0.84 9.06 4.72
N VAL A 105 -2.15 8.90 4.90
CA VAL A 105 -3.00 8.03 4.08
C VAL A 105 -3.40 8.82 2.83
N TRP A 106 -2.70 8.56 1.72
CA TRP A 106 -2.84 9.30 0.48
C TRP A 106 -4.03 8.83 -0.34
N ASP A 107 -4.39 7.55 -0.31
CA ASP A 107 -5.62 7.03 -0.91
C ASP A 107 -6.03 5.75 -0.19
N ALA A 108 -7.33 5.45 -0.17
CA ALA A 108 -7.87 4.28 0.49
C ALA A 108 -9.24 3.91 -0.09
N GLY A 109 -9.60 2.64 0.00
CA GLY A 109 -10.92 2.16 -0.41
C GLY A 109 -10.97 0.64 -0.49
N PRO A 110 -12.12 0.05 -0.86
CA PRO A 110 -12.19 -1.36 -1.17
C PRO A 110 -11.51 -1.66 -2.52
N TYR A 111 -11.15 -2.92 -2.72
CA TYR A 111 -10.73 -3.42 -4.02
C TYR A 111 -11.41 -4.74 -4.38
N ARG A 112 -11.46 -5.05 -5.67
CA ARG A 112 -11.93 -6.35 -6.18
C ARG A 112 -10.79 -7.13 -6.82
N ASN A 113 -10.74 -8.44 -6.60
CA ASN A 113 -9.78 -9.33 -7.26
C ASN A 113 -10.29 -9.67 -8.68
N LEU A 114 -9.73 -9.00 -9.69
CA LEU A 114 -10.12 -9.21 -11.10
C LEU A 114 -9.75 -10.60 -11.63
N ARG A 115 -8.83 -11.30 -10.97
CA ARG A 115 -8.47 -12.67 -11.36
C ARG A 115 -9.46 -13.70 -10.85
N ALA A 116 -10.18 -13.43 -9.76
CA ALA A 116 -11.21 -14.36 -9.26
C ALA A 116 -12.44 -14.40 -10.18
N GLU A 117 -12.67 -13.34 -10.96
CA GLU A 117 -13.83 -13.20 -11.85
C GLU A 117 -13.61 -13.83 -13.25
N LYS A 118 -12.45 -14.47 -13.51
CA LYS A 118 -12.16 -15.09 -14.81
C LYS A 118 -12.88 -16.43 -14.97
N GLU A 119 -13.53 -16.61 -16.11
CA GLU A 119 -14.32 -17.82 -16.43
C GLU A 119 -13.46 -19.01 -16.93
N ASP A 120 -12.18 -18.79 -17.22
CA ASP A 120 -11.23 -19.81 -17.70
C ASP A 120 -10.35 -20.39 -16.56
N ASP A 121 -9.42 -21.28 -16.91
CA ASP A 121 -8.42 -21.86 -15.98
C ASP A 121 -7.47 -20.81 -15.36
N GLY A 122 -7.64 -19.52 -15.67
CA GLY A 122 -6.87 -18.39 -15.14
C GLY A 122 -7.38 -17.83 -13.81
N ALA A 123 -8.52 -18.33 -13.31
CA ALA A 123 -9.09 -17.96 -12.02
C ALA A 123 -8.08 -18.19 -10.88
N ALA A 124 -7.90 -17.18 -10.03
CA ALA A 124 -6.97 -17.28 -8.90
C ALA A 124 -7.42 -16.41 -7.73
N SER A 125 -7.31 -16.95 -6.52
CA SER A 125 -7.38 -16.18 -5.28
C SER A 125 -6.24 -15.14 -5.18
N MET A 126 -6.33 -14.23 -4.21
CA MET A 126 -5.25 -13.26 -3.97
C MET A 126 -3.95 -13.94 -3.54
N GLU A 127 -4.02 -14.96 -2.69
CA GLU A 127 -2.85 -15.73 -2.26
C GLU A 127 -2.16 -16.44 -3.45
N GLU A 128 -2.93 -17.10 -4.30
CA GLU A 128 -2.41 -17.75 -5.52
C GLU A 128 -1.82 -16.73 -6.50
N SER A 129 -2.48 -15.58 -6.65
CA SER A 129 -2.01 -14.48 -7.49
C SER A 129 -0.65 -13.95 -7.03
N LEU A 130 -0.44 -13.80 -5.72
CA LEU A 130 0.83 -13.42 -5.12
C LEU A 130 1.91 -14.49 -5.34
N LYS A 131 1.58 -15.77 -5.10
CA LYS A 131 2.50 -16.90 -5.35
C LYS A 131 2.93 -16.97 -6.81
N GLN A 132 1.99 -16.80 -7.75
CA GLN A 132 2.26 -16.77 -9.19
C GLN A 132 3.01 -15.52 -9.64
N GLY A 133 3.03 -14.46 -8.83
CA GLY A 133 3.68 -13.19 -9.17
C GLY A 133 2.85 -12.32 -10.12
N LYS A 134 1.54 -12.50 -10.12
CA LYS A 134 0.62 -11.71 -10.96
C LYS A 134 -0.68 -11.46 -10.20
N VAL A 135 -0.87 -10.22 -9.77
CA VAL A 135 -2.07 -9.71 -9.09
C VAL A 135 -2.74 -8.71 -10.02
N GLU A 136 -4.05 -8.81 -10.21
CA GLU A 136 -4.86 -7.85 -10.96
C GLU A 136 -6.04 -7.46 -10.06
N VAL A 137 -6.14 -6.17 -9.71
CA VAL A 137 -7.17 -5.65 -8.81
C VAL A 137 -7.87 -4.45 -9.41
N TRP A 138 -9.15 -4.30 -9.10
CA TRP A 138 -9.91 -3.08 -9.36
C TRP A 138 -9.95 -2.25 -8.08
N LEU A 139 -9.37 -1.06 -8.11
CA LEU A 139 -9.37 -0.14 -6.97
C LEU A 139 -10.62 0.75 -7.02
N GLU A 140 -11.23 0.97 -5.85
CA GLU A 140 -12.36 1.88 -5.67
C GLU A 140 -12.02 2.95 -4.63
N GLY A 141 -10.94 3.70 -4.90
CA GLY A 141 -10.46 4.76 -4.02
C GLY A 141 -11.12 6.11 -4.20
N GLU A 142 -10.66 7.05 -3.39
CA GLU A 142 -10.98 8.47 -3.54
C GLU A 142 -10.20 9.08 -4.71
N LYS A 143 -8.92 8.70 -4.87
CA LYS A 143 -8.05 9.25 -5.93
C LYS A 143 -7.88 8.30 -7.10
N LEU A 144 -7.62 7.03 -6.83
CA LEU A 144 -7.38 6.01 -7.84
C LEU A 144 -8.58 5.09 -7.97
N ARG A 145 -9.05 4.96 -9.21
CA ARG A 145 -10.11 4.03 -9.60
C ARG A 145 -9.66 3.21 -10.80
N GLY A 146 -10.25 2.03 -10.94
CA GLY A 146 -10.02 1.13 -12.09
C GLY A 146 -8.96 0.07 -11.85
N GLY A 147 -8.59 -0.63 -12.92
CA GLY A 147 -7.71 -1.79 -12.87
C GLY A 147 -6.24 -1.42 -12.68
N TYR A 148 -5.57 -2.15 -11.79
CA TYR A 148 -4.12 -2.12 -11.56
C TYR A 148 -3.57 -3.55 -11.51
N ALA A 149 -2.36 -3.73 -12.05
CA ALA A 149 -1.64 -4.98 -12.03
C ALA A 149 -0.32 -4.85 -11.26
N LEU A 150 -0.05 -5.80 -10.37
CA LEU A 150 1.25 -6.04 -9.76
C LEU A 150 1.86 -7.28 -10.41
N VAL A 151 2.98 -7.12 -11.12
CA VAL A 151 3.66 -8.19 -11.85
C VAL A 151 5.07 -8.36 -11.33
N ARG A 152 5.40 -9.55 -10.83
CA ARG A 152 6.74 -9.94 -10.45
C ARG A 152 7.54 -10.33 -11.68
N THR A 153 8.70 -9.73 -11.83
CA THR A 153 9.69 -10.01 -12.86
C THR A 153 10.97 -10.53 -12.20
N GLY A 154 11.74 -11.36 -12.90
CA GLY A 154 12.91 -12.02 -12.31
C GLY A 154 12.56 -13.17 -11.36
N LYS A 155 13.59 -13.78 -10.77
CA LYS A 155 13.51 -14.87 -9.79
C LYS A 155 14.63 -14.71 -8.76
N GLY A 156 14.47 -15.31 -7.57
CA GLY A 156 15.46 -15.22 -6.51
C GLY A 156 15.72 -13.78 -6.07
N ASP A 157 16.98 -13.43 -5.85
CA ASP A 157 17.41 -12.11 -5.35
C ASP A 157 17.16 -10.97 -6.35
N ASP A 158 16.91 -11.27 -7.63
CA ASP A 158 16.58 -10.30 -8.67
C ASP A 158 15.07 -10.03 -8.82
N ALA A 159 14.24 -10.65 -7.98
CA ALA A 159 12.79 -10.50 -8.06
C ALA A 159 12.36 -9.05 -7.79
N ARG A 160 11.70 -8.43 -8.76
CA ARG A 160 11.17 -7.05 -8.67
C ARG A 160 9.71 -7.05 -9.07
N TRP A 161 8.88 -6.27 -8.38
CA TRP A 161 7.51 -6.06 -8.78
C TRP A 161 7.35 -4.77 -9.57
N LEU A 162 6.39 -4.77 -10.48
CA LEU A 162 5.96 -3.62 -11.24
C LEU A 162 4.49 -3.38 -10.96
N LEU A 163 4.15 -2.16 -10.54
CA LEU A 163 2.78 -1.65 -10.47
C LEU A 163 2.45 -0.94 -11.79
N ILE A 164 1.37 -1.37 -12.44
CA ILE A 164 0.99 -0.93 -13.79
C ILE A 164 -0.51 -0.65 -13.81
N LYS A 165 -0.92 0.53 -14.28
CA LYS A 165 -2.33 0.83 -14.55
C LYS A 165 -2.82 -0.02 -15.72
N MET A 166 -3.95 -0.70 -15.57
CA MET A 166 -4.59 -1.43 -16.66
C MET A 166 -5.29 -0.48 -17.63
N ARG A 167 -5.44 -0.91 -18.88
CA ARG A 167 -6.21 -0.17 -19.90
C ARG A 167 -7.69 -0.41 -19.65
N ASP A 168 -8.37 0.61 -19.15
CA ASP A 168 -9.80 0.66 -18.87
C ASP A 168 -10.25 2.14 -18.91
N ASP A 169 -11.53 2.41 -18.63
CA ASP A 169 -12.12 3.74 -18.74
C ASP A 169 -11.59 4.75 -17.71
N GLU A 170 -10.94 4.29 -16.63
CA GLU A 170 -10.33 5.14 -15.60
C GLU A 170 -8.86 5.49 -15.91
N ALA A 171 -8.29 4.94 -17.00
CA ALA A 171 -6.92 5.20 -17.40
C ALA A 171 -6.79 6.58 -18.07
N ASP A 172 -6.02 7.48 -17.46
CA ASP A 172 -5.70 8.80 -18.03
C ASP A 172 -4.19 9.07 -17.96
N ALA A 173 -3.55 9.11 -19.13
CA ALA A 173 -2.12 9.38 -19.26
C ALA A 173 -1.72 10.83 -18.95
N ARG A 174 -2.68 11.77 -18.90
CA ARG A 174 -2.44 13.19 -18.62
C ARG A 174 -2.64 13.52 -17.14
N ARG A 175 -3.33 12.67 -16.39
CA ARG A 175 -3.57 12.86 -14.96
C ARG A 175 -2.33 12.45 -14.17
N ASN A 176 -1.98 13.21 -13.13
CA ASN A 176 -0.87 12.90 -12.23
C ASN A 176 -1.25 13.17 -10.76
N PRO A 177 -2.05 12.29 -10.12
CA PRO A 177 -2.57 12.51 -8.77
C PRO A 177 -1.48 12.64 -7.71
N THR A 178 -0.35 11.93 -7.86
CA THR A 178 0.77 11.98 -6.90
C THR A 178 1.38 13.39 -6.78
N SER A 179 1.18 14.25 -7.79
CA SER A 179 1.58 15.65 -7.76
C SER A 179 0.41 16.62 -7.51
N THR A 180 -0.79 16.32 -8.00
CA THR A 180 -1.92 17.25 -8.02
C THR A 180 -2.86 17.10 -6.84
N GLU A 181 -2.83 15.95 -6.16
CA GLU A 181 -3.69 15.61 -5.04
C GLU A 181 -2.83 15.16 -3.83
N PRO A 182 -1.99 16.04 -3.25
CA PRO A 182 -0.96 15.63 -2.28
C PRO A 182 -1.48 15.33 -0.87
N LYS A 183 -2.73 15.70 -0.56
CA LYS A 183 -3.32 15.68 0.78
C LYS A 183 -3.81 14.30 1.20
N SER A 184 -3.93 14.07 2.49
CA SER A 184 -4.58 12.90 3.08
C SER A 184 -6.05 12.79 2.67
N VAL A 185 -6.52 11.57 2.44
CA VAL A 185 -7.96 11.29 2.27
C VAL A 185 -8.71 11.15 3.60
N LEU A 186 -8.00 10.91 4.70
CA LEU A 186 -8.61 10.80 6.04
C LEU A 186 -8.74 12.16 6.72
N SER A 187 -7.65 12.94 6.72
CA SER A 187 -7.57 14.19 7.48
C SER A 187 -7.57 15.45 6.62
N GLY A 188 -7.36 15.33 5.30
CA GLY A 188 -7.18 16.49 4.41
C GLY A 188 -5.87 17.25 4.60
N ARG A 189 -4.97 16.77 5.46
CA ARG A 189 -3.66 17.36 5.76
C ARG A 189 -2.58 16.98 4.75
N THR A 190 -1.58 17.80 4.63
CA THR A 190 -0.31 17.55 3.93
C THR A 190 0.70 16.87 4.86
N LEU A 191 1.82 16.41 4.31
CA LEU A 191 2.90 15.84 5.12
C LEU A 191 3.48 16.90 6.07
N GLU A 192 3.62 18.12 5.58
CA GLU A 192 4.14 19.26 6.33
C GLU A 192 3.24 19.58 7.53
N GLU A 193 1.92 19.65 7.32
CA GLU A 193 0.95 19.90 8.40
C GLU A 193 0.95 18.78 9.45
N ILE A 194 1.11 17.51 9.05
CA ILE A 194 1.21 16.39 10.00
C ILE A 194 2.52 16.47 10.80
N ALA A 195 3.64 16.77 10.13
CA ALA A 195 4.94 16.89 10.78
C ALA A 195 5.00 18.08 11.75
N GLU A 196 4.32 19.19 11.44
CA GLU A 196 4.21 20.36 12.32
C GLU A 196 3.38 20.06 13.57
N GLN A 197 2.23 19.39 13.42
CA GLN A 197 1.37 19.04 14.55
C GLN A 197 2.09 18.17 15.60
N GLU A 198 2.78 17.12 15.17
CA GLU A 198 3.51 16.23 16.09
C GLU A 198 4.64 16.97 16.86
N ARG A 199 5.23 18.00 16.25
CA ARG A 199 6.22 18.87 16.92
C ARG A 199 5.60 19.79 17.97
N GLU A 200 4.36 20.23 17.77
CA GLU A 200 3.64 21.08 18.73
C GLU A 200 3.08 20.29 19.91
N GLU A 201 2.83 18.99 19.72
CA GLU A 201 2.31 18.07 20.74
C GLU A 201 3.39 17.40 21.62
N THR A 202 4.68 17.56 21.27
CA THR A 202 5.86 17.04 22.01
C THR A 202 6.54 18.10 22.88
#